data_AF-A0A397T690-F1
#
_entry.id   AF-A0A397T690-F1
#
_cell.length_a   1.000
_cell.length_b   1.000
_cell.length_c   1.000
_cell.angle_alpha   90.00
_cell.angle_beta   90.00
_cell.angle_gamma   90.00
#
_symmetry.space_group_name_H-M   'P 1'
#
loop_
_entity.id
_entity.type
_entity.pdbx_description
1 polymer ?
#
loop_
_entity_poly.entity_id
_entity_poly.type
_entity_poly.pdbx_seq_one_letter_code
_entity_poly.pdbx_strand_id
1 'polypeptide(L)'
;MSTIAEEQTVLLQFISKLQDPAPQYVLGCLPAIATLGSAPDNGLMNKMIWICRCIGCPFSGLFYFCNIGGDNLEMCAFWLTSDCFIHVDGREIPYRPFGHHAMKLVFSPVLKKRINDCISEASVLDRLSSLASAYYILVGIFVGIARAAGLVGSSCTVKDWPYIPLALAWTLPAICVRVFNGRVVFKDPRQKFHYEEKEEEEKEKEKENKEENEKEESEIRIIEDDGEDEQESNKNRKILVKELKEDEINSATARTMLTAAFSVVIPWIAVILAYFTKPTGFACRSKFLSVVCAVWTVNSVSAYISHIRGETNVSGNRYIHGLLSSTQLWWVNLFGESCYSQCS
;
A
#
# COMPACT_ATOMS: atom_id res chain seq x y z
N MET A 1 -8.00 48.04 13.36
CA MET A 1 -7.20 47.34 14.38
C MET A 1 -8.01 46.27 15.14
N SER A 2 -9.35 46.37 15.22
CA SER A 2 -10.21 45.35 15.83
C SER A 2 -10.41 44.09 14.98
N THR A 3 -10.54 44.23 13.65
CA THR A 3 -10.79 43.12 12.72
C THR A 3 -9.67 42.08 12.65
N ILE A 4 -8.41 42.51 12.75
CA ILE A 4 -7.23 41.62 12.74
C ILE A 4 -7.15 40.79 14.04
N ALA A 5 -7.51 41.38 15.18
CA ALA A 5 -7.55 40.67 16.45
C ALA A 5 -8.70 39.65 16.50
N GLU A 6 -9.83 39.97 15.88
CA GLU A 6 -10.99 39.10 15.76
C GLU A 6 -10.69 37.89 14.85
N GLU A 7 -10.10 38.12 13.67
CA GLU A 7 -9.64 37.05 12.77
C GLU A 7 -8.60 36.13 13.43
N GLN A 8 -7.61 36.70 14.14
CA GLN A 8 -6.62 35.90 14.87
C GLN A 8 -7.27 35.03 15.97
N THR A 9 -8.27 35.57 16.66
CA THR A 9 -9.01 34.83 17.71
C THR A 9 -9.85 33.71 17.12
N VAL A 10 -10.51 33.94 15.98
CA VAL A 10 -11.28 32.92 15.24
C VAL A 10 -10.35 31.84 14.69
N LEU A 11 -9.20 32.21 14.13
CA LEU A 11 -8.19 31.27 13.65
C LEU A 11 -7.65 30.40 14.79
N LEU A 12 -7.35 30.99 15.95
CA LEU A 12 -6.89 30.27 17.14
C LEU A 12 -7.97 29.33 17.70
N GLN A 13 -9.24 29.76 17.72
CA GLN A 13 -10.36 28.91 18.11
C GLN A 13 -10.60 27.76 17.12
N PHE A 14 -10.41 28.02 15.82
CA PHE A 14 -10.51 27.02 14.78
C PHE A 14 -9.37 25.99 14.89
N ILE A 15 -8.13 26.44 15.05
CA ILE A 15 -6.95 25.57 15.29
C ILE A 15 -7.15 24.73 16.56
N SER A 16 -7.68 25.33 17.63
CA SER A 16 -8.04 24.65 18.88
C SER A 16 -9.08 23.54 18.66
N LYS A 17 -10.11 23.79 17.84
CA LYS A 17 -11.10 22.76 17.45
C LYS A 17 -10.52 21.69 16.54
N LEU A 18 -9.62 22.04 15.62
CA LEU A 18 -8.94 21.06 14.77
C LEU A 18 -8.03 20.15 15.60
N GLN A 19 -7.53 20.62 16.74
CA GLN A 19 -6.78 19.81 17.69
C GLN A 19 -7.67 18.85 18.51
N ASP A 20 -9.00 18.86 18.37
CA ASP A 20 -9.84 17.87 19.04
C ASP A 20 -9.66 16.45 18.44
N PRO A 21 -9.78 15.37 19.24
CA PRO A 21 -9.49 14.00 18.80
C PRO A 21 -10.35 13.52 17.63
N ALA A 22 -11.62 13.94 17.59
CA ALA A 22 -12.56 13.52 16.55
C ALA A 22 -12.18 14.07 15.17
N PRO A 23 -11.93 15.39 14.99
CA PRO A 23 -11.35 15.92 13.76
C PRO A 23 -10.02 15.26 13.36
N GLN A 24 -9.09 15.04 14.31
CA GLN A 24 -7.82 14.38 14.01
C GLN A 24 -7.99 12.94 13.51
N TYR A 25 -8.96 12.20 14.04
CA TYR A 25 -9.24 10.84 13.58
C TYR A 25 -9.88 10.83 12.19
N VAL A 26 -10.94 11.62 12.01
CA VAL A 26 -11.74 11.66 10.78
C VAL A 26 -10.94 12.25 9.62
N LEU A 27 -10.17 13.31 9.85
CA LEU A 27 -9.44 14.03 8.81
C LEU A 27 -7.96 13.62 8.72
N GLY A 28 -7.39 13.11 9.82
CA GLY A 28 -6.00 12.67 9.89
C GLY A 28 -5.79 11.20 9.53
N CYS A 29 -6.65 10.31 10.02
CA CYS A 29 -6.44 8.87 9.89
C CYS A 29 -7.17 8.29 8.69
N LEU A 30 -8.43 8.66 8.47
CA LEU A 30 -9.23 8.07 7.39
C LEU A 30 -8.65 8.32 5.99
N PRO A 31 -8.19 9.54 5.62
CA PRO A 31 -7.60 9.73 4.30
C PRO A 31 -6.21 9.11 4.15
N ALA A 32 -5.40 9.01 5.21
CA ALA A 32 -4.17 8.23 5.22
C ALA A 32 -4.45 6.73 4.99
N ILE A 33 -5.48 6.21 5.64
CA ILE A 33 -5.95 4.83 5.46
C ILE A 33 -6.49 4.61 4.04
N ALA A 34 -7.31 5.53 3.53
CA ALA A 34 -7.81 5.49 2.16
C ALA A 34 -6.68 5.62 1.12
N THR A 35 -5.61 6.33 1.48
CA THR A 35 -4.39 6.43 0.67
C THR A 35 -3.77 5.05 0.47
N LEU A 36 -3.55 4.32 1.56
CA LEU A 36 -2.98 2.97 1.55
C LEU A 36 -3.94 1.92 0.96
N GLY A 37 -5.23 2.16 1.17
CA GLY A 37 -6.35 1.30 0.80
C GLY A 37 -6.73 1.30 -0.67
N SER A 38 -6.06 2.08 -1.52
CA SER A 38 -6.34 2.09 -2.95
C SER A 38 -5.83 0.81 -3.61
N ALA A 39 -6.58 -0.28 -3.42
CA ALA A 39 -6.47 -1.48 -4.22
C ALA A 39 -7.48 -1.45 -5.36
N PRO A 40 -7.12 -2.02 -6.52
CA PRO A 40 -8.02 -2.16 -7.65
C PRO A 40 -9.00 -3.33 -7.49
N ASP A 41 -8.93 -4.06 -6.37
CA ASP A 41 -9.82 -5.18 -6.06
C ASP A 41 -11.30 -4.81 -6.19
N ASN A 42 -12.08 -5.69 -6.80
CA ASN A 42 -13.53 -5.52 -6.88
C ASN A 42 -14.22 -5.94 -5.57
N GLY A 43 -15.28 -5.20 -5.22
CA GLY A 43 -16.07 -5.43 -4.02
C GLY A 43 -15.53 -4.73 -2.76
N LEU A 44 -16.45 -4.20 -1.95
CA LEU A 44 -16.11 -3.47 -0.73
C LEU A 44 -15.31 -4.31 0.26
N MET A 45 -15.65 -5.59 0.41
CA MET A 45 -14.98 -6.49 1.36
C MET A 45 -13.50 -6.69 1.05
N ASN A 46 -13.14 -6.90 -0.22
CA ASN A 46 -11.75 -7.10 -0.62
C ASN A 46 -10.91 -5.83 -0.40
N LYS A 47 -11.48 -4.66 -0.71
CA LYS A 47 -10.86 -3.36 -0.41
C LYS A 47 -10.65 -3.17 1.10
N MET A 48 -11.62 -3.55 1.92
CA MET A 48 -11.50 -3.48 3.38
C MET A 48 -10.42 -4.44 3.91
N ILE A 49 -10.34 -5.65 3.38
CA ILE A 49 -9.28 -6.61 3.72
C ILE A 49 -7.90 -6.04 3.36
N TRP A 50 -7.77 -5.42 2.18
CA TRP A 50 -6.53 -4.77 1.77
C TRP A 50 -6.16 -3.60 2.69
N ILE A 51 -7.12 -2.75 3.05
CA ILE A 51 -6.94 -1.68 4.03
C ILE A 51 -6.43 -2.24 5.36
N CYS A 52 -7.10 -3.26 5.91
CA CYS A 52 -6.71 -3.88 7.17
C CYS A 52 -5.31 -4.50 7.08
N ARG A 53 -4.94 -5.07 5.93
CA ARG A 53 -3.59 -5.58 5.67
C ARG A 53 -2.55 -4.45 5.68
N CYS A 54 -2.79 -3.36 4.96
CA CYS A 54 -1.86 -2.23 4.93
C CYS A 54 -1.70 -1.59 6.32
N ILE A 55 -2.79 -1.44 7.07
CA ILE A 55 -2.73 -0.96 8.45
C ILE A 55 -2.00 -1.95 9.35
N GLY A 56 -2.23 -3.25 9.20
CA GLY A 56 -1.59 -4.29 10.00
C GLY A 56 -0.14 -4.58 9.61
N CYS A 57 0.29 -4.17 8.42
CA CYS A 57 1.62 -4.38 7.89
C CYS A 57 2.10 -3.10 7.17
N PRO A 58 2.74 -2.17 7.90
CA PRO A 58 3.29 -0.95 7.33
C PRO A 58 4.19 -1.19 6.12
N PHE A 59 4.97 -2.28 6.09
CA PHE A 59 5.80 -2.62 4.94
C PHE A 59 4.97 -2.85 3.67
N SER A 60 3.93 -3.69 3.71
CA SER A 60 3.08 -3.92 2.54
C SER A 60 2.39 -2.64 2.07
N GLY A 61 1.96 -1.79 3.00
CA GLY A 61 1.37 -0.49 2.69
C GLY A 61 2.34 0.45 2.00
N LEU A 62 3.59 0.54 2.49
CA LEU A 62 4.61 1.42 1.91
C LEU A 62 5.24 0.86 0.65
N PHE A 63 5.36 -0.45 0.53
CA PHE A 63 6.08 -1.09 -0.56
C PHE A 63 5.54 -0.64 -1.92
N TYR A 64 4.22 -0.69 -2.10
CA TYR A 64 3.56 -0.27 -3.32
C TYR A 64 3.89 1.18 -3.69
N PHE A 65 3.70 2.12 -2.77
CA PHE A 65 3.89 3.54 -3.06
C PHE A 65 5.36 3.94 -3.18
N CYS A 66 6.25 3.39 -2.34
CA CYS A 66 7.64 3.82 -2.26
C CYS A 66 8.58 3.08 -3.21
N ASN A 67 8.24 1.87 -3.65
CA ASN A 67 9.14 1.04 -4.48
C ASN A 67 8.67 0.92 -5.93
N ILE A 68 7.36 1.04 -6.18
CA ILE A 68 6.77 0.97 -7.53
C ILE A 68 6.42 2.37 -8.07
N GLY A 69 6.29 3.37 -7.17
CA GLY A 69 5.85 4.72 -7.52
C GLY A 69 6.83 5.42 -8.46
N GLY A 70 6.55 5.38 -9.76
CA GLY A 70 7.34 6.07 -10.78
C GLY A 70 6.77 5.92 -12.19
N ASP A 71 6.44 4.69 -12.59
CA ASP A 71 5.80 4.39 -13.87
C ASP A 71 4.38 3.85 -13.67
N ASN A 72 3.44 4.42 -14.41
CA ASN A 72 2.06 3.97 -14.53
C ASN A 72 1.96 2.48 -14.83
N LEU A 73 2.80 2.02 -15.75
CA LEU A 73 2.75 0.65 -16.23
C LEU A 73 3.19 -0.33 -15.13
N GLU A 74 4.27 0.01 -14.42
CA GLU A 74 4.76 -0.75 -13.26
C GLU A 74 3.74 -0.76 -12.11
N MET A 75 3.07 0.36 -11.86
CA MET A 75 2.02 0.45 -10.84
C MET A 75 0.84 -0.50 -11.09
N CYS A 76 0.47 -0.72 -12.35
CA CYS A 76 -0.55 -1.71 -12.70
C CYS A 76 -0.01 -3.14 -12.69
N ALA A 77 1.19 -3.35 -13.25
CA ALA A 77 1.82 -4.65 -13.29
C ALA A 77 2.06 -5.20 -11.87
N PHE A 78 2.26 -4.33 -10.88
CA PHE A 78 2.34 -4.73 -9.48
C PHE A 78 1.12 -5.58 -9.05
N TRP A 79 -0.07 -5.32 -9.56
CA TRP A 79 -1.27 -6.04 -9.14
C TRP A 79 -1.44 -7.43 -9.77
N LEU A 80 -0.58 -7.78 -10.73
CA LEU A 80 -0.61 -9.05 -11.44
C LEU A 80 0.15 -10.15 -10.68
N THR A 81 -0.23 -11.38 -10.98
CA THR A 81 0.40 -12.61 -10.48
C THR A 81 1.63 -12.96 -11.32
N SER A 82 2.53 -13.80 -10.79
CA SER A 82 3.83 -14.10 -11.41
C SER A 82 3.71 -14.79 -12.78
N ASP A 83 2.64 -15.52 -13.03
CA ASP A 83 2.27 -16.16 -14.30
C ASP A 83 2.06 -15.17 -15.46
N CYS A 84 1.72 -13.92 -15.15
CA CYS A 84 1.59 -12.85 -16.15
C CYS A 84 2.95 -12.35 -16.69
N PHE A 85 4.07 -12.85 -16.16
CA PHE A 85 5.41 -12.39 -16.52
C PHE A 85 6.26 -13.52 -17.11
N ILE A 86 7.05 -13.19 -18.13
CA ILE A 86 7.97 -14.13 -18.77
C ILE A 86 9.27 -13.43 -19.11
N HIS A 87 10.40 -14.13 -18.93
CA HIS A 87 11.69 -13.61 -19.34
C HIS A 87 11.74 -13.45 -20.86
N VAL A 88 12.54 -12.50 -21.37
CA VAL A 88 12.67 -12.30 -22.83
C VAL A 88 13.17 -13.55 -23.56
N ASP A 89 13.89 -14.43 -22.86
CA ASP A 89 14.36 -15.72 -23.37
C ASP A 89 13.25 -16.81 -23.40
N GLY A 90 12.01 -16.48 -23.02
CA GLY A 90 10.89 -17.43 -22.94
C GLY A 90 10.84 -18.26 -21.65
N ARG A 91 11.71 -17.98 -20.68
CA ARG A 91 11.71 -18.66 -19.37
C ARG A 91 10.62 -18.10 -18.45
N GLU A 92 9.84 -18.98 -17.83
CA GLU A 92 8.88 -18.59 -16.80
C GLU A 92 9.60 -18.13 -15.53
N ILE A 93 9.05 -17.11 -14.88
CA ILE A 93 9.56 -16.63 -13.59
C ILE A 93 8.61 -17.07 -12.46
N PRO A 94 9.12 -17.76 -11.42
CA PRO A 94 8.27 -18.26 -10.34
C PRO A 94 7.90 -17.18 -9.30
N TYR A 95 8.31 -15.93 -9.51
CA TYR A 95 8.12 -14.82 -8.59
C TYR A 95 7.82 -13.52 -9.34
N ARG A 96 7.26 -12.54 -8.63
CA ARG A 96 6.96 -11.23 -9.18
C ARG A 96 8.23 -10.36 -9.29
N PRO A 97 8.40 -9.61 -10.39
CA PRO A 97 9.64 -8.90 -10.72
C PRO A 97 9.80 -7.56 -9.99
N PHE A 98 9.66 -7.54 -8.67
CA PHE A 98 9.69 -6.30 -7.86
C PHE A 98 10.63 -6.41 -6.65
N GLY A 99 11.14 -5.26 -6.20
CA GLY A 99 11.99 -5.12 -5.01
C GLY A 99 13.29 -5.91 -5.09
N HIS A 100 13.43 -6.98 -4.29
CA HIS A 100 14.64 -7.82 -4.33
C HIS A 100 14.80 -8.61 -5.63
N HIS A 101 13.68 -8.88 -6.29
CA HIS A 101 13.64 -9.58 -7.58
C HIS A 101 13.31 -8.62 -8.72
N ALA A 102 13.69 -7.34 -8.57
CA ALA A 102 13.35 -6.31 -9.55
C ALA A 102 13.90 -6.67 -10.94
N MET A 103 13.02 -6.60 -11.93
CA MET A 103 13.37 -6.75 -13.34
C MET A 103 12.74 -5.60 -14.13
N LYS A 104 13.31 -5.29 -15.29
CA LYS A 104 12.79 -4.26 -16.18
C LYS A 104 11.59 -4.80 -16.96
N LEU A 105 10.44 -4.14 -16.81
CA LEU A 105 9.23 -4.51 -17.54
C LEU A 105 9.28 -3.95 -18.97
N VAL A 106 8.98 -4.79 -19.95
CA VAL A 106 8.89 -4.45 -21.36
C VAL A 106 7.47 -4.72 -21.82
N PHE A 107 6.76 -3.64 -22.14
CA PHE A 107 5.37 -3.68 -22.54
C PHE A 107 5.21 -3.56 -24.06
N SER A 108 4.47 -4.50 -24.66
CA SER A 108 3.95 -4.38 -26.03
C SER A 108 2.99 -3.18 -26.16
N PRO A 109 2.87 -2.52 -27.32
CA PRO A 109 1.93 -1.41 -27.53
C PRO A 109 0.47 -1.76 -27.16
N VAL A 110 0.03 -2.98 -27.44
CA VAL A 110 -1.32 -3.48 -27.08
C VAL A 110 -1.48 -3.52 -25.56
N LEU A 111 -0.46 -4.02 -24.87
CA LEU A 111 -0.45 -4.16 -23.42
C LEU A 111 -0.43 -2.81 -22.69
N LYS A 112 0.30 -1.83 -23.25
CA LYS A 112 0.29 -0.45 -22.74
C LYS A 112 -1.11 0.15 -22.77
N LYS A 113 -1.87 -0.12 -23.83
CA LYS A 113 -3.26 0.35 -23.96
C LYS A 113 -4.16 -0.31 -22.90
N ARG A 114 -4.10 -1.65 -22.73
CA ARG A 114 -4.84 -2.38 -21.69
C ARG A 114 -4.61 -1.80 -20.29
N ILE A 115 -3.35 -1.55 -19.97
CA ILE A 115 -2.93 -1.07 -18.66
C ILE A 115 -3.38 0.38 -18.42
N ASN A 116 -3.24 1.27 -19.41
CA ASN A 116 -3.67 2.66 -19.26
C ASN A 116 -5.16 2.78 -18.94
N ASP A 117 -6.00 1.89 -19.47
CA ASP A 117 -7.43 1.87 -19.18
C ASP A 117 -7.76 1.42 -17.74
N CYS A 118 -6.78 0.97 -16.96
CA CYS A 118 -6.92 0.62 -15.53
C CYS A 118 -6.46 1.74 -14.59
N ILE A 119 -5.89 2.82 -15.12
CA ILE A 119 -5.31 3.92 -14.36
C ILE A 119 -6.21 5.16 -14.47
N SER A 120 -6.45 5.80 -13.35
CA SER A 120 -7.14 7.09 -13.29
C SER A 120 -6.32 8.08 -12.49
N GLU A 121 -6.39 9.35 -12.87
CA GLU A 121 -5.88 10.41 -12.01
C GLU A 121 -6.71 10.48 -10.72
N ALA A 122 -6.03 10.55 -9.59
CA ALA A 122 -6.66 10.82 -8.31
C ALA A 122 -7.35 12.18 -8.39
N SER A 123 -8.60 12.24 -7.93
CA SER A 123 -9.36 13.49 -7.94
C SER A 123 -8.67 14.55 -7.09
N VAL A 124 -8.91 15.83 -7.40
CA VAL A 124 -8.40 16.94 -6.59
C VAL A 124 -8.84 16.79 -5.13
N LEU A 125 -10.07 16.31 -4.90
CA LEU A 125 -10.59 16.03 -3.57
C LEU A 125 -9.78 14.96 -2.84
N ASP A 126 -9.40 13.88 -3.53
CA ASP A 126 -8.57 12.82 -2.93
C ASP A 126 -7.18 13.33 -2.54
N ARG A 127 -6.58 14.19 -3.38
CA ARG A 127 -5.27 14.79 -3.11
C ARG A 127 -5.34 15.77 -1.93
N LEU A 128 -6.36 16.63 -1.89
CA LEU A 128 -6.60 17.56 -0.78
C LEU A 128 -6.91 16.84 0.53
N SER A 129 -7.70 15.76 0.47
CA SER A 129 -8.01 14.92 1.63
C SER A 129 -6.74 14.25 2.20
N SER A 130 -5.84 13.78 1.32
CA SER A 130 -4.54 13.21 1.72
C SER A 130 -3.62 14.28 2.34
N LEU A 131 -3.65 15.52 1.84
CA LEU A 131 -2.93 16.67 2.42
C LEU A 131 -3.44 17.03 3.82
N ALA A 132 -4.76 16.94 4.06
CA ALA A 132 -5.32 17.11 5.39
C ALA A 132 -4.74 16.07 6.36
N SER A 133 -4.59 14.81 5.92
CA SER A 133 -3.93 13.78 6.72
C SER A 133 -2.47 14.10 7.03
N ALA A 134 -1.71 14.55 6.02
CA ALA A 134 -0.33 14.99 6.24
C ALA A 134 -0.25 16.12 7.28
N TYR A 135 -1.14 17.11 7.20
CA TYR A 135 -1.22 18.20 8.17
C TYR A 135 -1.42 17.68 9.60
N TYR A 136 -2.40 16.80 9.83
CA TYR A 136 -2.68 16.27 11.17
C TYR A 136 -1.55 15.40 11.72
N ILE A 137 -0.90 14.62 10.87
CA ILE A 137 0.27 13.83 11.26
C ILE A 137 1.41 14.76 11.67
N LEU A 138 1.70 15.80 10.89
CA LEU A 138 2.76 16.78 11.18
C LEU A 138 2.47 17.56 12.47
N VAL A 139 1.25 18.05 12.64
CA VAL A 139 0.82 18.69 13.89
C VAL A 139 0.97 17.73 15.06
N GLY A 140 0.58 16.46 14.90
CA GLY A 140 0.76 15.42 15.91
C GLY A 140 2.24 15.21 16.29
N ILE A 141 3.15 15.21 15.31
CA ILE A 141 4.61 15.13 15.53
C ILE A 141 5.10 16.34 16.33
N PHE A 142 4.79 17.56 15.89
CA PHE A 142 5.24 18.78 16.57
C PHE A 142 4.70 18.90 18.00
N VAL A 143 3.41 18.59 18.20
CA VAL A 143 2.80 18.59 19.53
C VAL A 143 3.40 17.49 20.41
N GLY A 144 3.65 16.30 19.85
CA GLY A 144 4.31 15.20 20.56
C GLY A 144 5.72 15.57 21.04
N ILE A 145 6.53 16.17 20.17
CA ILE A 145 7.88 16.65 20.52
C ILE A 145 7.81 17.77 21.55
N ALA A 146 6.94 18.77 21.36
CA ALA A 146 6.81 19.90 22.28
C ALA A 146 6.38 19.46 23.69
N ARG A 147 5.49 18.47 23.80
CA ARG A 147 5.09 17.87 25.07
C ARG A 147 6.22 17.05 25.70
N ALA A 148 6.94 16.24 24.91
CA ALA A 148 8.10 15.48 25.40
C ALA A 148 9.23 16.39 25.91
N ALA A 149 9.44 17.54 25.27
CA ALA A 149 10.40 18.55 25.67
C ALA A 149 9.92 19.45 26.83
N GLY A 150 8.68 19.29 27.31
CA GLY A 150 8.12 20.11 28.39
C GLY A 150 7.79 21.55 27.99
N LEU A 151 7.70 21.86 26.69
CA LEU A 151 7.47 23.20 26.16
C LEU A 151 5.98 23.59 26.14
N VAL A 152 5.07 22.61 26.11
CA VAL A 152 3.62 22.83 25.97
C VAL A 152 2.84 21.85 26.86
N GLY A 153 1.86 22.38 27.60
CA GLY A 153 0.89 21.61 28.40
C GLY A 153 1.19 21.64 29.89
N SER A 154 0.21 22.07 30.70
CA SER A 154 0.22 21.81 32.13
C SER A 154 -0.07 20.33 32.39
N SER A 155 0.49 19.80 33.46
CA SER A 155 0.49 18.38 33.87
C SER A 155 -0.89 17.72 34.01
N CYS A 156 -2.00 18.44 33.85
CA CYS A 156 -3.36 17.96 34.12
C CYS A 156 -4.40 18.36 33.06
N THR A 157 -4.00 18.72 31.84
CA THR A 157 -4.99 18.88 30.76
C THR A 157 -5.29 17.53 30.13
N VAL A 158 -6.40 16.91 30.57
CA VAL A 158 -6.99 15.64 30.11
C VAL A 158 -7.42 15.67 28.62
N LYS A 159 -7.04 16.71 27.85
CA LYS A 159 -7.15 16.67 26.39
C LYS A 159 -6.01 15.82 25.80
N ASP A 160 -6.22 14.51 25.89
CA ASP A 160 -6.31 13.60 24.73
C ASP A 160 -6.22 14.35 23.39
N TRP A 161 -5.30 14.17 22.44
CA TRP A 161 -4.39 13.11 22.01
C TRP A 161 -3.46 13.72 20.92
N PRO A 162 -2.20 13.25 20.73
CA PRO A 162 -1.57 13.29 19.39
C PRO A 162 -0.98 11.95 18.91
N TYR A 163 -1.05 10.87 19.69
CA TYR A 163 -0.30 9.64 19.38
C TYR A 163 -0.86 8.77 18.26
N ILE A 164 -2.15 8.83 17.92
CA ILE A 164 -2.73 8.05 16.81
C ILE A 164 -2.24 8.64 15.49
N PRO A 165 -2.36 9.97 15.25
CA PRO A 165 -1.74 10.59 14.07
C PRO A 165 -0.23 10.35 14.00
N LEU A 166 0.47 10.42 15.14
CA LEU A 166 1.90 10.11 15.22
C LEU A 166 2.21 8.64 14.91
N ALA A 167 1.38 7.70 15.37
CA ALA A 167 1.51 6.28 15.05
C ALA A 167 1.24 5.99 13.56
N LEU A 168 0.55 6.90 12.85
CA LEU A 168 0.39 6.87 11.40
C LEU A 168 1.46 7.68 10.66
N ALA A 169 2.50 8.19 11.33
CA ALA A 169 3.57 8.94 10.66
C ALA A 169 4.28 8.11 9.58
N TRP A 170 4.30 6.78 9.72
CA TRP A 170 4.84 5.89 8.69
C TRP A 170 4.07 5.97 7.36
N THR A 171 2.84 6.51 7.34
CA THR A 171 2.05 6.68 6.12
C THR A 171 2.45 7.90 5.28
N LEU A 172 3.23 8.83 5.85
CA LEU A 172 3.65 10.07 5.18
C LEU A 172 4.31 9.84 3.82
N PRO A 173 5.25 8.89 3.63
CA PRO A 173 5.83 8.63 2.32
C PRO A 173 4.78 8.24 1.27
N ALA A 174 3.81 7.40 1.64
CA ALA A 174 2.71 7.00 0.74
C ALA A 174 1.80 8.18 0.39
N ILE A 175 1.49 9.04 1.38
CA ILE A 175 0.74 10.28 1.16
C ILE A 175 1.49 11.21 0.22
N CYS A 176 2.79 11.43 0.44
CA CYS A 176 3.62 12.28 -0.41
C CYS A 176 3.62 11.77 -1.86
N VAL A 177 3.90 10.48 -2.07
CA VAL A 177 3.85 9.87 -3.41
C VAL A 177 2.47 10.06 -4.04
N ARG A 178 1.38 9.84 -3.29
CA ARG A 178 0.01 10.01 -3.81
C ARG A 178 -0.32 11.46 -4.17
N VAL A 179 0.11 12.42 -3.38
CA VAL A 179 -0.13 13.85 -3.63
C VAL A 179 0.66 14.35 -4.84
N PHE A 180 1.93 13.97 -4.96
CA PHE A 180 2.80 14.43 -6.06
C PHE A 180 2.58 13.66 -7.37
N ASN A 181 2.43 12.34 -7.32
CA ASN A 181 2.24 11.53 -8.53
C ASN A 181 0.78 11.53 -8.98
N GLY A 182 -0.17 11.63 -8.05
CA GLY A 182 -1.57 11.90 -8.35
C GLY A 182 -2.31 10.82 -9.15
N ARG A 183 -1.80 9.59 -9.21
CA ARG A 183 -2.34 8.50 -10.03
C ARG A 183 -2.62 7.26 -9.18
N VAL A 184 -3.71 6.57 -9.50
CA VAL A 184 -4.19 5.38 -8.77
C VAL A 184 -4.70 4.35 -9.77
N VAL A 185 -4.44 3.07 -9.51
CA VAL A 185 -5.04 1.97 -10.26
C VAL A 185 -6.45 1.74 -9.71
N PHE A 186 -7.46 1.95 -10.53
CA PHE A 186 -8.86 1.97 -10.10
C PHE A 186 -9.68 0.77 -10.59
N LYS A 187 -9.24 0.12 -11.68
CA LYS A 187 -9.82 -1.13 -12.18
C LYS A 187 -8.85 -2.28 -11.96
N ASP A 188 -9.38 -3.43 -11.56
CA ASP A 188 -8.61 -4.66 -11.39
C ASP A 188 -7.98 -5.09 -12.71
N PRO A 189 -6.63 -5.03 -12.85
CA PRO A 189 -5.99 -5.45 -14.08
C PRO A 189 -6.11 -6.97 -14.27
N ARG A 190 -6.20 -7.77 -13.21
CA ARG A 190 -6.29 -9.24 -13.33
C ARG A 190 -7.53 -9.67 -14.09
N GLN A 191 -8.64 -8.98 -13.91
CA GLN A 191 -9.88 -9.30 -14.62
C GLN A 191 -9.77 -9.02 -16.12
N LYS A 192 -9.16 -7.91 -16.51
CA LYS A 192 -8.98 -7.61 -17.94
C LYS A 192 -8.06 -8.60 -18.62
N PHE A 193 -6.97 -8.99 -17.95
CA PHE A 193 -6.03 -9.97 -18.47
C PHE A 193 -6.71 -11.33 -18.67
N HIS A 194 -7.44 -11.85 -17.68
CA HIS A 194 -8.10 -13.16 -17.80
C HIS A 194 -9.37 -13.19 -18.66
N TYR A 195 -10.12 -12.08 -18.73
CA TYR A 195 -11.34 -12.02 -19.54
C TYR A 195 -11.01 -11.94 -21.03
N GLU A 196 -10.03 -11.11 -21.41
CA GLU A 196 -9.61 -11.01 -22.81
C GLU A 196 -8.80 -12.24 -23.26
N GLU A 197 -8.07 -12.91 -22.35
CA GLU A 197 -7.46 -14.22 -22.60
C GLU A 197 -8.52 -15.24 -23.04
N LYS A 198 -9.67 -15.29 -22.35
CA LYS A 198 -10.79 -16.16 -22.73
C LYS A 198 -11.44 -15.77 -24.06
N GLU A 199 -11.66 -14.48 -24.31
CA GLU A 199 -12.24 -14.03 -25.60
C GLU A 199 -11.31 -14.30 -26.79
N GLU A 200 -9.99 -14.25 -26.60
CA GLU A 200 -9.02 -14.58 -27.63
C GLU A 200 -8.93 -16.10 -27.85
N GLU A 201 -8.93 -16.92 -26.79
CA GLU A 201 -9.01 -18.38 -26.90
C GLU A 201 -10.29 -18.85 -27.61
N GLU A 202 -11.43 -18.20 -27.34
CA GLU A 202 -12.69 -18.48 -28.02
C GLU A 202 -12.62 -18.14 -29.52
N LYS A 203 -11.95 -17.03 -29.88
CA LYS A 203 -11.72 -16.66 -31.28
C LYS A 203 -10.74 -17.58 -32.00
N GLU A 204 -9.70 -18.07 -31.31
CA GLU A 204 -8.77 -19.08 -31.85
C GLU A 204 -9.52 -20.39 -32.12
N LYS A 205 -10.32 -20.87 -31.16
CA LYS A 205 -11.18 -22.06 -31.36
C LYS A 205 -12.21 -21.88 -32.47
N GLU A 206 -12.79 -20.69 -32.63
CA GLU A 206 -13.70 -20.41 -33.75
C GLU A 206 -12.98 -20.41 -35.12
N LYS A 207 -11.70 -20.02 -35.17
CA LYS A 207 -10.89 -20.09 -36.40
C LYS A 207 -10.49 -21.52 -36.71
N GLU A 208 -10.00 -22.28 -35.73
CA GLU A 208 -9.66 -23.70 -35.89
C GLU A 208 -10.89 -24.50 -36.36
N ASN A 209 -12.05 -24.28 -35.74
CA ASN A 209 -13.29 -24.95 -36.17
C ASN A 209 -13.74 -24.54 -37.58
N LYS A 210 -13.44 -23.31 -38.04
CA LYS A 210 -13.71 -22.90 -39.43
C LYS A 210 -12.72 -23.52 -40.40
N GLU A 211 -11.45 -23.59 -40.04
CA GLU A 211 -10.41 -24.23 -40.85
C GLU A 211 -10.56 -25.76 -40.90
N GLU A 212 -11.04 -26.42 -39.85
CA GLU A 212 -11.40 -27.84 -39.88
C GLU A 212 -12.62 -28.09 -40.77
N ASN A 213 -13.65 -27.22 -40.72
CA ASN A 213 -14.80 -27.32 -41.63
C ASN A 213 -14.42 -27.04 -43.10
N GLU A 214 -13.44 -26.17 -43.36
CA GLU A 214 -12.91 -25.93 -44.71
C GLU A 214 -11.95 -27.05 -45.17
N LYS A 215 -11.22 -27.70 -44.25
CA LYS A 215 -10.37 -28.87 -44.54
C LYS A 215 -11.18 -30.15 -44.81
N GLU A 216 -12.39 -30.29 -44.27
CA GLU A 216 -13.32 -31.38 -44.65
C GLU A 216 -13.85 -31.26 -46.09
N GLU A 217 -13.74 -30.10 -46.74
CA GLU A 217 -14.15 -29.89 -48.15
C GLU A 217 -13.01 -30.03 -49.18
N SER A 218 -11.75 -30.22 -48.75
CA SER A 218 -10.64 -30.47 -49.70
C SER A 218 -9.52 -31.35 -49.12
N GLU A 219 -9.50 -32.63 -49.51
CA GLU A 219 -8.33 -33.50 -49.33
C GLU A 219 -7.16 -33.04 -50.21
N ILE A 220 -5.99 -32.82 -49.58
CA ILE A 220 -4.60 -33.21 -49.97
C ILE A 220 -3.54 -32.15 -49.57
N ARG A 221 -2.68 -32.55 -48.60
CA ARG A 221 -1.27 -32.17 -48.29
C ARG A 221 -0.99 -30.67 -48.00
N ILE A 222 -0.25 -30.27 -46.97
CA ILE A 222 1.13 -30.65 -46.58
C ILE A 222 1.27 -30.41 -45.05
N ILE A 223 2.06 -31.26 -44.38
CA ILE A 223 2.56 -31.04 -43.02
C ILE A 223 3.68 -30.01 -43.12
N GLU A 224 3.56 -28.85 -42.47
CA GLU A 224 4.69 -28.06 -41.98
C GLU A 224 4.24 -26.95 -41.01
N ASP A 225 4.76 -27.04 -39.78
CA ASP A 225 5.14 -25.96 -38.86
C ASP A 225 4.07 -25.08 -38.17
N ASP A 226 3.30 -25.68 -37.25
CA ASP A 226 2.38 -24.95 -36.35
C ASP A 226 3.08 -24.40 -35.07
N GLY A 227 4.42 -24.40 -35.01
CA GLY A 227 5.18 -24.12 -33.77
C GLY A 227 5.54 -22.65 -33.49
N GLU A 228 5.55 -21.79 -34.51
CA GLU A 228 6.00 -20.39 -34.36
C GLU A 228 4.87 -19.42 -33.97
N ASP A 229 3.64 -19.66 -34.43
CA ASP A 229 2.50 -18.77 -34.19
C ASP A 229 1.97 -18.82 -32.73
N GLU A 230 1.97 -19.98 -32.08
CA GLU A 230 1.62 -20.10 -30.66
C GLU A 230 2.63 -19.38 -29.75
N GLN A 231 3.92 -19.42 -30.10
CA GLN A 231 4.96 -18.73 -29.33
C GLN A 231 4.84 -17.21 -29.43
N GLU A 232 4.50 -16.67 -30.60
CA GLU A 232 4.35 -15.23 -30.82
C GLU A 232 3.02 -14.69 -30.23
N SER A 233 1.94 -15.47 -30.28
CA SER A 233 0.67 -15.19 -29.59
C SER A 233 0.85 -15.11 -28.06
N ASN A 234 1.52 -16.11 -27.46
CA ASN A 234 1.77 -16.16 -26.01
C ASN A 234 2.70 -15.02 -25.53
N LYS A 235 3.66 -14.61 -26.38
CA LYS A 235 4.56 -13.48 -26.11
C LYS A 235 3.86 -12.12 -26.09
N ASN A 236 2.74 -11.98 -26.80
CA ASN A 236 1.90 -10.78 -26.78
C ASN A 236 0.95 -10.72 -25.58
N ARG A 237 0.70 -11.86 -24.91
CA ARG A 237 -0.17 -11.97 -23.73
C ARG A 237 0.55 -11.66 -22.42
N LYS A 238 1.81 -12.09 -22.28
CA LYS A 238 2.60 -11.91 -21.05
C LYS A 238 3.44 -10.63 -21.07
N ILE A 239 3.71 -10.07 -19.90
CA ILE A 239 4.66 -8.96 -19.73
C ILE A 239 6.07 -9.52 -19.82
N LEU A 240 6.83 -9.05 -20.80
CA LEU A 240 8.23 -9.41 -20.95
C LEU A 240 9.07 -8.74 -19.87
N VAL A 241 9.97 -9.50 -19.24
CA VAL A 241 10.90 -8.98 -18.24
C VAL A 241 12.35 -9.17 -18.68
N LYS A 242 13.17 -8.15 -18.45
CA LYS A 242 14.62 -8.17 -18.68
C LYS A 242 15.37 -7.98 -17.38
N GLU A 243 16.51 -8.64 -17.24
CA GLU A 243 17.43 -8.36 -16.14
C GLU A 243 17.82 -6.87 -16.12
N LEU A 244 17.77 -6.29 -14.92
CA LEU A 244 18.25 -4.95 -14.66
C LEU A 244 19.78 -4.97 -14.59
N LYS A 245 20.40 -3.79 -14.80
CA LYS A 245 21.83 -3.66 -14.54
C LYS A 245 22.10 -3.77 -13.04
N GLU A 246 23.30 -4.17 -12.66
CA GLU A 246 23.68 -4.42 -11.27
C GLU A 246 23.46 -3.19 -10.36
N ASP A 247 23.72 -1.98 -10.86
CA ASP A 247 23.46 -0.72 -10.16
C ASP A 247 21.96 -0.47 -9.91
N GLU A 248 21.11 -0.79 -10.90
CA GLU A 248 19.66 -0.67 -10.78
C GLU A 248 19.09 -1.70 -9.79
N ILE A 249 19.61 -2.94 -9.80
CA ILE A 249 19.25 -4.00 -8.85
C ILE A 249 19.63 -3.59 -7.43
N ASN A 250 20.86 -3.09 -7.24
CA ASN A 250 21.33 -2.62 -5.94
C ASN A 250 20.48 -1.45 -5.43
N SER A 251 20.08 -0.54 -6.31
CA SER A 251 19.17 0.56 -5.98
C SER A 251 17.75 0.08 -5.61
N ALA A 252 17.17 -0.86 -6.35
CA ALA A 252 15.87 -1.44 -6.04
C ALA A 252 15.88 -2.21 -4.70
N THR A 253 16.94 -2.97 -4.47
CA THR A 253 17.19 -3.70 -3.22
C THR A 253 17.33 -2.74 -2.05
N ALA A 254 18.15 -1.68 -2.19
CA ALA A 254 18.35 -0.69 -1.14
C ALA A 254 17.06 0.06 -0.80
N ARG A 255 16.25 0.45 -1.80
CA ARG A 255 14.92 1.06 -1.58
C ARG A 255 13.97 0.13 -0.82
N THR A 256 13.99 -1.16 -1.16
CA THR A 256 13.17 -2.18 -0.51
C THR A 256 13.58 -2.39 0.94
N MET A 257 14.88 -2.54 1.20
CA MET A 257 15.47 -2.62 2.54
C MET A 257 15.13 -1.39 3.38
N LEU A 258 15.28 -0.20 2.80
CA LEU A 258 14.99 1.07 3.47
C LEU A 258 13.50 1.18 3.82
N THR A 259 12.61 0.76 2.91
CA THR A 259 11.17 0.69 3.16
C THR A 259 10.85 -0.25 4.32
N ALA A 260 11.48 -1.43 4.36
CA ALA A 260 11.33 -2.37 5.48
C ALA A 260 11.82 -1.76 6.80
N ALA A 261 12.98 -1.11 6.80
CA ALA A 261 13.51 -0.43 7.99
C ALA A 261 12.57 0.68 8.48
N PHE A 262 12.10 1.56 7.59
CA PHE A 262 11.15 2.62 7.95
C PHE A 262 9.84 2.08 8.51
N SER A 263 9.34 0.99 7.92
CA SER A 263 8.09 0.34 8.34
C SER A 263 8.13 -0.20 9.77
N VAL A 264 9.33 -0.46 10.31
CA VAL A 264 9.55 -0.89 11.69
C VAL A 264 9.90 0.32 12.56
N VAL A 265 10.89 1.13 12.17
CA VAL A 265 11.45 2.18 13.03
C VAL A 265 10.45 3.29 13.33
N ILE A 266 9.71 3.77 12.33
CA ILE A 266 8.84 4.96 12.49
C ILE A 266 7.72 4.72 13.52
N PRO A 267 6.99 3.58 13.50
CA PRO A 267 6.04 3.28 14.58
C PRO A 267 6.64 3.28 15.98
N TRP A 268 7.84 2.73 16.16
CA TRP A 268 8.50 2.68 17.46
C TRP A 268 8.93 4.06 17.99
N ILE A 269 9.18 5.03 17.12
CA ILE A 269 9.40 6.43 17.53
C ILE A 269 8.15 6.96 18.27
N ALA A 270 6.94 6.60 17.83
CA ALA A 270 5.71 6.99 18.50
C ALA A 270 5.61 6.39 19.92
N VAL A 271 6.06 5.15 20.11
CA VAL A 271 6.13 4.49 21.42
C VAL A 271 7.11 5.22 22.34
N ILE A 272 8.31 5.54 21.85
CA ILE A 272 9.33 6.26 22.62
C ILE A 272 8.79 7.62 23.05
N LEU A 273 8.21 8.38 22.14
CA LEU A 273 7.62 9.69 22.45
C LEU A 273 6.45 9.56 23.44
N ALA A 274 5.61 8.53 23.32
CA ALA A 274 4.53 8.27 24.26
C ALA A 274 5.04 7.91 25.66
N TYR A 275 6.13 7.17 25.74
CA TYR A 275 6.74 6.78 27.01
C TYR A 275 7.34 7.96 27.78
N PHE A 276 8.00 8.88 27.08
CA PHE A 276 8.68 10.03 27.69
C PHE A 276 7.82 11.27 27.94
N THR A 277 6.54 11.25 27.56
CA THR A 277 5.65 12.41 27.74
C THR A 277 4.93 12.40 29.09
N LYS A 278 4.96 13.55 29.79
CA LYS A 278 4.34 13.76 31.11
C LYS A 278 2.85 14.16 31.03
N PRO A 279 2.04 13.99 32.11
CA PRO A 279 2.40 13.50 33.45
C PRO A 279 2.80 12.01 33.47
N THR A 280 3.58 11.65 34.49
CA THR A 280 4.17 10.33 34.71
C THR A 280 3.13 9.22 34.63
N GLY A 281 3.12 8.47 33.53
CA GLY A 281 2.41 7.20 33.47
C GLY A 281 1.20 7.15 32.55
N PHE A 282 1.35 7.57 31.29
CA PHE A 282 0.61 6.89 30.23
C PHE A 282 1.21 5.51 29.87
N ALA A 283 1.67 4.77 30.89
CA ALA A 283 2.17 3.41 30.73
C ALA A 283 1.15 2.51 30.02
N CYS A 284 -0.17 2.70 30.26
CA CYS A 284 -1.21 1.99 29.50
C CYS A 284 -1.17 2.31 28.00
N ARG A 285 -0.96 3.59 27.60
CA ARG A 285 -0.96 4.00 26.19
C ARG A 285 0.32 3.64 25.48
N SER A 286 1.48 3.81 26.13
CA SER A 286 2.74 3.33 25.57
C SER A 286 2.73 1.79 25.47
N LYS A 287 2.18 1.06 26.45
CA LYS A 287 1.97 -0.39 26.35
C LYS A 287 1.04 -0.75 25.17
N PHE A 288 -0.07 -0.04 24.99
CA PHE A 288 -0.97 -0.24 23.86
C PHE A 288 -0.24 -0.04 22.52
N LEU A 289 0.46 1.09 22.37
CA LEU A 289 1.26 1.38 21.18
C LEU A 289 2.38 0.38 20.97
N SER A 290 3.05 -0.08 22.05
CA SER A 290 4.08 -1.12 21.97
C SER A 290 3.51 -2.43 21.44
N VAL A 291 2.31 -2.85 21.87
CA VAL A 291 1.67 -4.06 21.35
C VAL A 291 1.35 -3.90 19.87
N VAL A 292 0.75 -2.78 19.46
CA VAL A 292 0.47 -2.50 18.04
C VAL A 292 1.75 -2.46 17.21
N CYS A 293 2.80 -1.78 17.68
CA CYS A 293 4.10 -1.68 16.99
C CYS A 293 4.82 -3.03 16.93
N ALA A 294 4.68 -3.88 17.95
CA ALA A 294 5.21 -5.25 17.93
C ALA A 294 4.51 -6.08 16.85
N VAL A 295 3.18 -6.01 16.77
CA VAL A 295 2.41 -6.68 15.70
C VAL A 295 2.83 -6.17 14.32
N TRP A 296 2.94 -4.85 14.14
CA TRP A 296 3.43 -4.26 12.90
C TRP A 296 4.85 -4.69 12.57
N THR A 297 5.73 -4.79 13.56
CA THR A 297 7.12 -5.25 13.37
C THR A 297 7.14 -6.69 12.86
N VAL A 298 6.44 -7.60 13.53
CA VAL A 298 6.36 -9.01 13.13
C VAL A 298 5.78 -9.14 11.73
N ASN A 299 4.69 -8.43 11.43
CA ASN A 299 4.04 -8.48 10.12
C ASN A 299 4.92 -7.89 9.02
N SER A 300 5.58 -6.75 9.26
CA SER A 300 6.48 -6.12 8.30
C SER A 300 7.72 -6.97 8.03
N VAL A 301 8.32 -7.55 9.07
CA VAL A 301 9.47 -8.46 8.93
C VAL A 301 9.05 -9.73 8.17
N SER A 302 7.90 -10.31 8.49
CA SER A 302 7.41 -11.51 7.81
C SER A 302 7.06 -11.24 6.34
N ALA A 303 6.48 -10.08 6.04
CA ALA A 303 6.24 -9.62 4.67
C ALA A 303 7.55 -9.45 3.92
N TYR A 304 8.53 -8.78 4.52
CA TYR A 304 9.84 -8.56 3.93
C TYR A 304 10.59 -9.88 3.66
N ILE A 305 10.55 -10.85 4.58
CA ILE A 305 11.12 -12.19 4.36
C ILE A 305 10.39 -12.90 3.21
N SER A 306 9.06 -12.81 3.15
CA SER A 306 8.27 -13.38 2.04
C SER A 306 8.67 -12.75 0.71
N HIS A 307 8.92 -11.44 0.71
CA HIS A 307 9.36 -10.69 -0.45
C HIS A 307 10.76 -11.10 -0.91
N ILE A 308 11.72 -11.32 0.01
CA ILE A 308 13.04 -11.89 -0.32
C ILE A 308 12.90 -13.29 -0.95
N ARG A 309 11.98 -14.12 -0.45
CA ARG A 309 11.77 -15.49 -0.96
C ARG A 309 11.13 -15.54 -2.35
N GLY A 310 10.60 -14.41 -2.83
CA GLY A 310 9.88 -14.34 -4.10
C GLY A 310 8.39 -14.59 -3.91
N GLU A 311 7.59 -13.54 -4.08
CA GLU A 311 6.13 -13.61 -3.96
C GLU A 311 5.50 -13.92 -5.32
N THR A 312 4.55 -14.84 -5.37
CA THR A 312 3.78 -15.17 -6.60
C THR A 312 2.58 -14.26 -6.81
N ASN A 313 2.05 -13.65 -5.74
CA ASN A 313 0.88 -12.78 -5.79
C ASN A 313 0.97 -11.64 -4.76
N VAL A 314 0.16 -10.60 -4.94
CA VAL A 314 0.11 -9.42 -4.05
C VAL A 314 -0.48 -9.75 -2.69
N SER A 315 -1.39 -10.72 -2.63
CA SER A 315 -2.08 -11.08 -1.39
C SER A 315 -1.21 -11.85 -0.40
N GLY A 316 -0.02 -12.33 -0.80
CA GLY A 316 0.90 -13.10 0.03
C GLY A 316 0.23 -14.21 0.84
N ASN A 317 0.83 -14.56 1.99
CA ASN A 317 0.19 -15.48 2.94
C ASN A 317 -0.84 -14.74 3.80
N ARG A 318 -2.13 -14.95 3.53
CA ARG A 318 -3.26 -14.32 4.25
C ARG A 318 -3.22 -14.54 5.77
N TYR A 319 -2.63 -15.63 6.24
CA TYR A 319 -2.56 -15.98 7.67
C TYR A 319 -1.53 -15.17 8.45
N ILE A 320 -0.47 -14.69 7.80
CA ILE A 320 0.60 -13.90 8.45
C ILE A 320 0.13 -12.48 8.79
N HIS A 321 -0.88 -11.96 8.10
CA HIS A 321 -1.32 -10.56 8.22
C HIS A 321 -2.59 -10.36 9.07
N GLY A 322 -3.14 -11.44 9.63
CA GLY A 322 -4.43 -11.43 10.37
C GLY A 322 -4.34 -11.14 11.86
N LEU A 323 -3.16 -10.82 12.39
CA LEU A 323 -2.90 -10.75 13.84
C LEU A 323 -3.68 -9.65 14.60
N LEU A 324 -4.40 -8.77 13.89
CA LEU A 324 -5.28 -7.75 14.48
C LEU A 324 -6.77 -8.13 14.53
N SER A 325 -7.18 -9.31 14.04
CA SER A 325 -8.62 -9.60 13.83
C SER A 325 -9.33 -10.43 14.90
N SER A 326 -8.63 -10.99 15.89
CA SER A 326 -9.24 -11.98 16.80
C SER A 326 -9.22 -11.56 18.27
N THR A 327 -10.40 -11.10 18.72
CA THR A 327 -10.88 -10.97 20.12
C THR A 327 -10.57 -9.68 20.89
N GLN A 328 -11.65 -8.96 21.28
CA GLN A 328 -11.63 -7.89 22.28
C GLN A 328 -11.14 -8.37 23.66
N LEU A 329 -11.25 -9.67 23.94
CA LEU A 329 -10.89 -10.28 25.24
C LEU A 329 -9.39 -10.17 25.56
N TRP A 330 -8.52 -10.21 24.55
CA TRP A 330 -7.08 -10.03 24.74
C TRP A 330 -6.74 -8.64 25.28
N TRP A 331 -7.47 -7.62 24.86
CA TRP A 331 -7.22 -6.23 25.27
C TRP A 331 -7.55 -6.01 26.74
N VAL A 332 -8.66 -6.57 27.24
CA VAL A 332 -9.00 -6.48 28.66
C VAL A 332 -7.99 -7.24 29.53
N ASN A 333 -7.53 -8.41 29.08
CA ASN A 333 -6.58 -9.24 29.81
C ASN A 333 -5.13 -8.70 29.81
N LEU A 334 -4.68 -8.02 28.76
CA LEU A 334 -3.32 -7.47 28.66
C LEU A 334 -3.13 -6.15 29.42
N PHE A 335 -4.19 -5.33 29.51
CA PHE A 335 -4.06 -3.95 30.01
C PHE A 335 -4.64 -3.75 31.42
N GLY A 336 -5.50 -4.64 31.91
CA GLY A 336 -6.10 -4.58 33.25
C GLY A 336 -7.03 -3.37 33.46
N GLU A 337 -7.78 -3.33 34.56
CA GLU A 337 -8.73 -2.24 34.86
C GLU A 337 -8.07 -0.92 35.30
N SER A 338 -6.74 -0.86 35.41
CA SER A 338 -6.02 0.20 36.14
C SER A 338 -5.66 1.45 35.35
N CYS A 339 -6.27 1.70 34.18
CA CYS A 339 -6.04 2.92 33.41
C CYS A 339 -6.97 4.10 33.82
N TYR A 340 -7.46 4.13 35.05
CA TYR A 340 -8.11 5.32 35.61
C TYR A 340 -7.04 6.34 36.03
N SER A 341 -7.00 7.48 35.36
CA SER A 341 -6.06 8.57 35.60
C SER A 341 -6.28 9.19 36.99
N GLN A 342 -5.37 8.95 37.93
CA GLN A 342 -5.18 9.84 39.07
C GLN A 342 -4.13 10.89 38.70
N CYS A 343 -4.60 12.09 38.41
CA CYS A 343 -3.77 13.29 38.44
C CYS A 343 -3.59 13.69 39.90
N SER A 344 -2.38 13.51 40.45
CA SER A 344 -1.98 14.05 41.75
C SER A 344 -1.31 15.40 41.60
#